data_AF-A0A972MW54-F1
#
_entry.id   AF-A0A972MW54-F1
#
_cell.length_a   1.000
_cell.length_b   1.000
_cell.length_c   1.000
_cell.angle_alpha   90.00
_cell.angle_beta   90.00
_cell.angle_gamma   90.00
#
_symmetry.space_group_name_H-M   'P 1'
#
loop_
_entity.id
_entity.type
_entity.pdbx_description
1 polymer ?
#
loop_
_entity_poly.entity_id
_entity_poly.type
_entity_poly.pdbx_seq_one_letter_code
_entity_poly.pdbx_strand_id
1 'polypeptide(L)'
;WPVHQLSPEFQPSSPPDTATTLLVYRREEADEDVIDFMALTPMLYQVLTLLETAPTAYAAFEEVARPYQMPSVQLQAFAQQTIRDLINQGILRSA
;
A
#
# COMPACT_ATOMS: atom_id res chain seq x y z
N TRP A 1 -6.38 16.03 -0.49
CA TRP A 1 -6.41 16.26 -1.95
C TRP A 1 -5.93 15.00 -2.67
N PRO A 2 -6.59 14.59 -3.76
CA PRO A 2 -6.15 13.45 -4.57
C PRO A 2 -5.00 13.88 -5.50
N VAL A 3 -3.84 14.17 -4.92
CA VAL A 3 -2.72 14.79 -5.65
C VAL A 3 -2.27 14.00 -6.88
N HIS A 4 -2.38 12.66 -6.82
CA HIS A 4 -2.11 11.75 -7.94
C HIS A 4 -3.02 11.93 -9.18
N GLN A 5 -4.13 12.66 -9.06
CA GLN A 5 -5.06 12.94 -10.15
C GLN A 5 -4.96 14.37 -10.68
N LEU A 6 -4.22 15.25 -9.99
CA LEU A 6 -4.16 16.66 -10.37
C LEU A 6 -3.46 16.80 -11.72
N SER A 7 -4.18 17.37 -12.68
CA SER A 7 -3.68 17.65 -14.03
C SER A 7 -4.35 18.93 -14.54
N PRO A 8 -3.90 19.49 -15.69
CA PRO A 8 -4.60 20.61 -16.32
C PRO A 8 -6.10 20.32 -16.56
N GLU A 9 -6.47 19.07 -16.84
CA GLU A 9 -7.84 18.60 -17.09
C GLU A 9 -8.62 18.30 -15.80
N PHE A 10 -7.94 18.06 -14.67
CA PHE A 10 -8.56 17.75 -13.38
C PHE A 10 -8.04 18.66 -12.26
N GLN A 11 -8.75 19.77 -12.08
CA GLN A 11 -8.45 20.80 -11.07
C GLN A 11 -9.67 21.00 -10.15
N PRO A 12 -9.88 20.12 -9.16
CA PRO A 12 -11.01 20.24 -8.25
C PRO A 12 -10.94 21.56 -7.47
N SER A 13 -12.05 22.29 -7.42
CA SER A 13 -12.15 23.58 -6.72
C SER A 13 -12.43 23.44 -5.23
N SER A 14 -12.70 22.23 -4.75
CA SER A 14 -12.95 21.92 -3.34
C SER A 14 -12.30 20.58 -2.96
N PRO A 15 -11.87 20.42 -1.70
CA PRO A 15 -11.30 19.17 -1.23
C PRO A 15 -12.37 18.06 -1.22
N PRO A 16 -11.98 16.79 -1.42
CA PRO A 16 -12.91 15.68 -1.31
C PRO A 16 -13.40 15.49 0.13
N ASP A 17 -14.62 14.97 0.28
CA ASP A 17 -15.21 14.66 1.60
C ASP A 17 -14.38 13.67 2.41
N THR A 18 -13.71 12.74 1.73
CA THR A 18 -12.83 11.74 2.34
C THR A 18 -11.38 12.05 2.01
N ALA A 19 -10.51 11.98 3.03
CA ALA A 19 -9.08 12.13 2.84
C ALA A 19 -8.51 11.04 1.93
N THR A 20 -7.62 11.44 1.02
CA THR A 20 -6.90 10.50 0.17
C THR A 20 -5.60 10.09 0.86
N THR A 21 -5.45 8.80 1.16
CA THR A 21 -4.20 8.23 1.67
C THR A 21 -3.45 7.57 0.54
N LEU A 22 -2.26 8.07 0.24
CA LEU A 22 -1.43 7.61 -0.87
C LEU A 22 -0.12 7.05 -0.35
N LEU A 23 0.30 5.92 -0.91
CA LEU A 23 1.69 5.50 -0.91
C LEU A 23 2.38 6.16 -2.11
N VAL A 24 3.48 6.84 -1.84
CA VAL A 24 4.36 7.42 -2.86
C VAL A 24 5.62 6.58 -2.90
N TYR A 25 5.97 6.04 -4.05
CA TYR A 25 7.11 5.15 -4.17
C TYR A 25 7.85 5.40 -5.48
N ARG A 26 9.09 4.92 -5.49
CA ARG A 26 9.95 4.97 -6.65
C ARG A 26 9.90 3.63 -7.36
N ARG A 27 9.65 3.66 -8.65
CA ARG A 27 9.73 2.51 -9.55
C ARG A 27 10.92 2.71 -10.48
N GLU A 28 11.79 1.73 -10.55
CA GLU A 28 12.88 1.71 -11.52
C GLU A 28 12.27 1.37 -12.89
N GLU A 29 12.36 2.30 -13.82
CA GLU A 29 12.07 2.08 -15.24
C GLU A 29 13.40 2.15 -16.00
N ALA A 30 13.51 1.47 -17.14
CA ALA A 30 14.77 0.99 -17.76
C ALA A 30 16.00 1.93 -17.68
N ASP A 31 15.81 3.25 -17.73
CA ASP A 31 16.87 4.25 -17.68
C ASP A 31 16.60 5.42 -16.70
N GLU A 32 15.49 5.42 -15.96
CA GLU A 32 15.12 6.50 -15.04
C GLU A 32 14.28 6.07 -13.84
N ASP A 33 14.46 6.79 -12.73
CA ASP A 33 13.61 6.66 -11.55
C ASP A 33 12.28 7.39 -11.79
N VAL A 34 11.18 6.65 -11.79
CA VAL A 34 9.83 7.22 -11.89
C VAL A 34 9.16 7.22 -10.52
N ILE A 35 8.52 8.33 -10.15
CA ILE A 35 7.69 8.42 -8.95
C ILE A 35 6.26 8.04 -9.31
N ASP A 36 5.68 7.12 -8.54
CA ASP A 36 4.33 6.62 -8.73
C ASP A 36 3.52 6.70 -7.43
N PHE A 37 2.19 6.60 -7.57
CA PHE A 37 1.24 6.75 -6.49
C PHE A 37 0.27 5.58 -6.44
N MET A 38 0.09 4.99 -5.25
CA MET A 38 -0.93 3.99 -4.99
C MET A 38 -1.87 4.46 -3.89
N ALA A 39 -3.17 4.40 -4.15
CA ALA A 39 -4.17 4.62 -3.10
C ALA A 39 -4.15 3.46 -2.09
N LEU A 40 -3.98 3.79 -0.81
CA LEU A 40 -3.94 2.80 0.26
C LEU A 40 -5.32 2.59 0.86
N THR A 41 -5.66 1.31 1.08
CA THR A 41 -6.75 0.97 2.00
C THR A 41 -6.29 1.18 3.45
N PRO A 42 -7.21 1.43 4.41
CA PRO A 42 -6.85 1.55 5.82
C PRO A 42 -6.13 0.32 6.38
N MET A 43 -6.49 -0.88 5.89
CA MET A 43 -5.85 -2.13 6.28
C MET A 43 -4.40 -2.17 5.78
N LEU A 44 -4.17 -1.87 4.49
CA LEU A 44 -2.82 -1.91 3.93
C LEU A 44 -1.91 -0.85 4.55
N TYR A 45 -2.43 0.35 4.84
CA TYR A 45 -1.71 1.37 5.58
C TYR A 45 -1.20 0.85 6.93
N GLN A 46 -2.08 0.24 7.74
CA GLN A 46 -1.70 -0.30 9.05
C GLN A 46 -0.67 -1.43 8.93
N VAL A 47 -0.81 -2.30 7.93
CA VAL A 47 0.18 -3.37 7.68
C VAL A 47 1.54 -2.76 7.39
N LEU A 48 1.61 -1.82 6.45
CA LEU A 48 2.87 -1.16 6.07
C LEU A 48 3.53 -0.45 7.26
N THR A 49 2.75 0.22 8.11
CA THR A 49 3.27 0.84 9.34
C THR A 49 3.81 -0.17 10.34
N LEU A 50 3.20 -1.36 10.43
CA LEU A 50 3.67 -2.42 11.32
C LEU A 50 4.88 -3.19 10.78
N LEU A 51 5.09 -3.23 9.46
CA LEU A 51 6.22 -3.94 8.85
C LEU A 51 7.58 -3.51 9.41
N GLU A 52 7.72 -2.26 9.84
CA GLU A 52 8.98 -1.73 10.40
C GLU A 52 9.37 -2.38 11.74
N THR A 53 8.39 -2.91 12.48
CA THR A 53 8.59 -3.43 13.84
C THR A 53 8.17 -4.90 13.98
N ALA A 54 7.38 -5.41 13.04
CA ALA A 54 6.91 -6.78 13.05
C ALA A 54 8.07 -7.76 12.76
N PRO A 55 8.09 -8.94 13.40
CA PRO A 55 9.13 -9.93 13.20
C PRO A 55 9.09 -10.55 11.79
N THR A 56 7.91 -10.60 11.17
CA THR A 56 7.72 -11.03 9.79
C THR A 56 6.62 -10.22 9.14
N ALA A 57 6.62 -10.16 7.81
CA ALA A 57 5.53 -9.51 7.08
C ALA A 57 4.17 -10.16 7.38
N TYR A 58 4.12 -11.48 7.46
CA TYR A 58 2.88 -12.20 7.78
C TYR A 58 2.36 -11.86 9.19
N ALA A 59 3.25 -11.69 10.19
CA ALA A 59 2.84 -11.28 11.53
C ALA A 59 2.16 -9.89 11.56
N ALA A 60 2.61 -8.96 10.70
CA ALA A 60 1.93 -7.67 10.54
C ALA A 60 0.50 -7.85 9.98
N PHE A 61 0.31 -8.73 8.98
CA PHE A 61 -1.01 -9.04 8.46
C PHE A 61 -1.92 -9.70 9.52
N GLU A 62 -1.41 -10.63 10.32
CA GLU A 62 -2.18 -11.25 11.41
C GLU A 62 -2.63 -10.24 12.47
N GLU A 63 -1.76 -9.32 12.86
CA GLU A 63 -2.07 -8.28 13.84
C GLU A 63 -3.21 -7.38 13.32
N VAL A 64 -3.09 -6.88 12.09
CA VAL A 64 -4.09 -5.96 11.49
C VAL A 64 -5.39 -6.67 11.17
N ALA A 65 -5.34 -7.95 10.76
CA ALA A 65 -6.51 -8.71 10.38
C ALA A 65 -7.33 -9.22 11.59
N ARG A 66 -6.77 -9.18 12.81
CA ARG A 66 -7.42 -9.69 14.03
C ARG A 66 -8.87 -9.20 14.22
N PRO A 67 -9.21 -7.91 14.04
CA PRO A 67 -10.59 -7.43 14.22
C PRO A 67 -11.57 -7.99 13.18
N TYR A 68 -11.09 -8.40 12.01
CA TYR A 68 -11.90 -8.85 10.89
C TYR A 68 -12.23 -10.35 10.95
N GLN A 69 -11.65 -11.09 11.89
CA GLN A 69 -11.88 -12.53 12.09
C GLN A 69 -11.74 -13.35 10.78
N MET A 70 -10.78 -12.95 9.93
CA MET A 70 -10.54 -13.61 8.64
C MET A 70 -9.99 -15.03 8.85
N PRO A 71 -10.48 -16.04 8.11
CA PRO A 71 -9.90 -17.38 8.16
C PRO A 71 -8.42 -17.37 7.80
N SER A 72 -7.59 -18.12 8.55
CA SER A 72 -6.12 -18.11 8.39
C SER A 72 -5.66 -18.43 6.97
N VAL A 73 -6.33 -19.38 6.29
CA VAL A 73 -6.01 -19.74 4.89
C VAL A 73 -6.26 -18.57 3.94
N GLN A 74 -7.36 -17.83 4.13
CA GLN A 74 -7.68 -16.66 3.33
C GLN A 74 -6.70 -15.52 3.59
N LEU A 75 -6.37 -15.28 4.87
CA LEU A 75 -5.40 -14.27 5.26
C LEU A 75 -4.01 -14.56 4.67
N GLN A 76 -3.57 -15.81 4.72
CA GLN A 76 -2.28 -16.23 4.17
C GLN A 76 -2.22 -16.03 2.65
N ALA A 77 -3.25 -16.45 1.92
CA ALA A 77 -3.32 -16.25 0.47
C ALA A 77 -3.30 -14.75 0.11
N PHE A 78 -4.07 -13.94 0.84
CA PHE A 78 -4.10 -12.49 0.67
C PHE A 78 -2.74 -11.85 0.96
N ALA A 79 -2.16 -12.11 2.14
CA ALA A 79 -0.87 -11.57 2.54
C ALA A 79 0.23 -11.94 1.54
N GLN A 80 0.29 -13.21 1.10
CA GLN A 80 1.27 -13.67 0.14
C GLN A 80 1.13 -12.96 -1.21
N GLN A 81 -0.10 -12.79 -1.71
CA GLN A 81 -0.34 -12.08 -2.95
C GLN A 81 0.08 -10.61 -2.82
N THR A 82 -0.36 -9.92 -1.78
CA THR A 82 -0.03 -8.51 -1.55
C THR A 82 1.47 -8.28 -1.41
N ILE A 83 2.18 -9.11 -0.63
CA ILE A 83 3.64 -8.97 -0.47
C ILE A 83 4.34 -9.16 -1.81
N ARG A 84 3.95 -10.15 -2.62
CA ARG A 84 4.52 -10.35 -3.96
C ARG A 84 4.30 -9.14 -4.85
N ASP A 85 3.10 -8.58 -4.87
CA ASP A 85 2.78 -7.42 -5.70
C ASP A 85 3.60 -6.20 -5.28
N LEU A 86 3.74 -5.96 -3.97
CA LEU A 86 4.57 -4.86 -3.45
C LEU A 86 6.06 -5.06 -3.75
N ILE A 87 6.58 -6.28 -3.71
CA ILE A 87 7.96 -6.58 -4.10
C ILE A 87 8.16 -6.36 -5.60
N ASN A 88 7.23 -6.84 -6.43
CA ASN A 88 7.30 -6.68 -7.89
C ASN A 88 7.27 -5.21 -8.31
N GLN A 89 6.59 -4.35 -7.55
CA GLN A 89 6.56 -2.91 -7.77
C GLN A 89 7.77 -2.17 -7.17
N GLY A 90 8.68 -2.87 -6.49
CA GLY A 90 9.85 -2.28 -5.84
C GLY A 90 9.55 -1.52 -4.54
N ILE A 91 8.32 -1.61 -4.04
CA ILE A 91 7.87 -0.96 -2.80
C ILE A 91 8.49 -1.64 -1.58
N LEU A 92 8.44 -2.97 -1.55
CA LEU A 92 9.11 -3.77 -0.54
C LEU A 92 10.33 -4.46 -1.14
N ARG A 93 11.36 -4.65 -0.31
CA ARG A 93 12.53 -5.44 -0.66
C ARG A 93 12.54 -6.69 0.20
N SER A 94 12.81 -7.84 -0.41
CA SER A 94 13.09 -9.06 0.35
C SER A 94 14.42 -8.88 1.09
N ALA A 95 14.42 -9.16 2.40
CA ALA A 95 15.63 -9.27 3.20
C ALA A 95 16.45 -10.49 2.79
#